data_AF-A0A5N6TC97-F1
#
_entry.id   AF-A0A5N6TC97-F1
#
_cell.length_a   1.000
_cell.length_b   1.000
_cell.length_c   1.000
_cell.angle_alpha   90.00
_cell.angle_beta   90.00
_cell.angle_gamma   90.00
#
_symmetry.space_group_name_H-M   'P 1'
#
loop_
_entity.id
_entity.type
_entity.pdbx_description
1 polymer ?
#
loop_
_entity_poly.entity_id
_entity_poly.type
_entity_poly.pdbx_seq_one_letter_code
_entity_poly.pdbx_strand_id
1 'polypeptide(L)'
;MAKPLTKNTLTAGIARISVGTDDTPFDVHLELLCDHSPYFDDLYADRAQSPVTELPIHFPDDDPDVFSVLISWMYCGQIAVKPQSVLFLIKLWVLAGKFEMVELQNNVISLCKTWIDSKSDTAFDDHTIHYVYSHTLPKSPLRLLVIDTWVRSATKSRFLGSDNLPREFLEELCCALIEWKEGSMESLGHTNTASRYFVPTSPVQDSGREIPRRREVCEIKRLATPDQIRNRKFKRPSPRIRKASPASSLRVMTPISTDTENDSNSQITSGMSSLQV
;
A
#
# COMPACT_ATOMS: atom_id res chain seq x y z
N MET A 1 5.45 -0.12 14.84
CA MET A 1 6.66 0.43 14.19
C MET A 1 7.11 -0.60 13.19
N ALA A 2 7.41 -0.19 11.96
CA ALA A 2 7.88 -1.10 10.91
C ALA A 2 9.05 -1.97 11.42
N LYS A 3 8.96 -3.29 11.28
CA LYS A 3 10.09 -4.18 11.56
C LYS A 3 11.26 -3.78 10.65
N PRO A 4 12.46 -3.52 11.19
CA PRO A 4 13.59 -3.15 10.35
C PRO A 4 13.97 -4.34 9.46
N LEU A 5 14.18 -4.09 8.16
CA LEU A 5 14.72 -5.09 7.26
C LEU A 5 16.15 -5.43 7.71
N THR A 6 16.35 -6.68 8.14
CA THR A 6 17.66 -7.19 8.56
C THR A 6 18.27 -8.06 7.46
N LYS A 7 19.55 -8.40 7.60
CA LYS A 7 20.22 -9.35 6.71
C LYS A 7 19.38 -10.64 6.53
N ASN A 8 18.84 -11.17 7.62
CA ASN A 8 18.11 -12.43 7.61
C ASN A 8 16.83 -12.37 6.75
N THR A 9 16.11 -11.23 6.80
CA THR A 9 14.89 -11.01 5.99
C THR A 9 15.12 -11.07 4.48
N LEU A 10 16.38 -10.88 4.03
CA LEU A 10 16.74 -10.76 2.62
C LEU A 10 17.64 -11.89 2.12
N THR A 11 17.94 -12.92 2.93
CA THR A 11 18.93 -13.96 2.57
C THR A 11 18.38 -15.37 2.34
N ALA A 12 17.15 -15.71 2.73
CA ALA A 12 16.65 -17.10 2.66
C ALA A 12 15.87 -17.47 1.39
N GLY A 13 16.19 -16.82 0.26
CA GLY A 13 15.62 -17.14 -1.04
C GLY A 13 14.37 -16.32 -1.40
N ILE A 14 13.82 -16.63 -2.57
CA ILE A 14 12.71 -15.90 -3.20
C ILE A 14 11.57 -16.86 -3.49
N ALA A 15 10.40 -16.55 -2.93
CA ALA A 15 9.13 -17.18 -3.28
C ALA A 15 8.56 -16.55 -4.54
N ARG A 16 7.98 -17.38 -5.41
CA ARG A 16 7.28 -16.93 -6.60
C ARG A 16 5.78 -17.10 -6.42
N ILE A 17 5.04 -16.02 -6.63
CA ILE A 17 3.59 -15.95 -6.43
C ILE A 17 2.97 -15.40 -7.71
N SER A 18 1.96 -16.09 -8.24
CA SER A 18 1.17 -15.63 -9.38
C SER A 18 -0.20 -15.15 -8.89
N VAL A 19 -0.60 -13.95 -9.27
CA VAL A 19 -1.83 -13.31 -8.76
C VAL A 19 -2.71 -12.84 -9.90
N GLY A 20 -4.03 -13.04 -9.74
CA GLY A 20 -5.06 -12.65 -10.69
C GLY A 20 -5.17 -13.60 -11.89
N THR A 21 -6.19 -13.37 -12.70
CA THR A 21 -6.48 -14.16 -13.91
C THR A 21 -5.37 -14.12 -14.96
N ASP A 22 -4.57 -13.06 -14.94
CA ASP A 22 -3.45 -12.84 -15.86
C ASP A 22 -2.14 -13.51 -15.37
N ASP A 23 -2.20 -14.25 -14.25
CA ASP A 23 -1.05 -14.89 -13.59
C ASP A 23 0.12 -13.89 -13.41
N THR A 24 -0.18 -12.71 -12.85
CA THR A 24 0.82 -11.65 -12.67
C THR A 24 1.89 -12.13 -11.67
N PRO A 25 3.17 -12.24 -12.06
CA PRO A 25 4.19 -12.84 -11.21
C PRO A 25 4.83 -11.83 -10.25
N PHE A 26 4.90 -12.21 -8.97
CA PHE A 26 5.58 -11.54 -7.87
C PHE A 26 6.70 -12.42 -7.32
N ASP A 27 7.90 -11.85 -7.26
CA ASP A 27 9.08 -12.49 -6.68
C ASP A 27 9.39 -11.78 -5.35
N VAL A 28 9.23 -12.48 -4.22
CA VAL A 28 9.29 -11.89 -2.88
C VAL A 28 10.25 -12.66 -1.99
N HIS A 29 11.01 -11.97 -1.13
CA HIS A 29 11.90 -12.65 -0.18
C HIS A 29 11.09 -13.50 0.80
N LEU A 30 11.54 -14.75 0.98
CA LEU A 30 10.80 -15.75 1.74
C LEU A 30 10.63 -15.35 3.21
N GLU A 31 11.73 -14.98 3.89
CA GLU A 31 11.66 -14.56 5.30
C GLU A 31 10.85 -13.28 5.46
N LEU A 32 10.82 -12.40 4.46
CA LEU A 32 9.97 -11.22 4.52
C LEU A 32 8.49 -11.59 4.57
N LEU A 33 8.06 -12.56 3.77
CA LEU A 33 6.68 -13.07 3.79
C LEU A 33 6.35 -13.67 5.16
N CYS A 34 7.20 -14.58 5.65
CA CYS A 34 6.99 -15.29 6.91
C CYS A 34 6.98 -14.33 8.11
N ASP A 35 7.86 -13.32 8.13
CA ASP A 35 7.95 -12.34 9.21
C ASP A 35 6.68 -11.47 9.37
N HIS A 36 5.91 -11.30 8.30
CA HIS A 36 4.78 -10.39 8.24
C HIS A 36 3.42 -11.10 8.11
N SER A 37 3.40 -12.40 7.84
CA SER A 37 2.19 -13.17 7.58
C SER A 37 2.30 -14.56 8.20
N PRO A 38 1.52 -14.84 9.26
CA PRO A 38 1.39 -16.18 9.82
C PRO A 38 0.98 -17.22 8.76
N TYR A 39 0.07 -16.86 7.85
CA TYR A 39 -0.30 -17.70 6.72
C TYR A 39 0.92 -18.15 5.90
N PHE A 40 1.81 -17.22 5.52
CA PHE A 40 3.01 -17.57 4.76
C PHE A 40 4.06 -18.29 5.62
N ASP A 41 4.15 -17.98 6.91
CA ASP A 41 5.05 -18.70 7.84
C ASP A 41 4.65 -20.18 7.96
N ASP A 42 3.35 -20.46 8.10
CA ASP A 42 2.80 -21.82 8.12
C ASP A 42 2.95 -22.51 6.75
N LEU A 43 2.66 -21.80 5.66
CA LEU A 43 2.80 -22.32 4.30
C LEU A 43 4.23 -22.72 3.97
N TYR A 44 5.21 -22.03 4.55
CA TYR A 44 6.64 -22.28 4.39
C TYR A 44 7.28 -22.78 5.69
N ALA A 45 6.56 -23.54 6.51
CA ALA A 45 7.06 -24.04 7.79
C ALA A 45 8.29 -24.96 7.65
N ASP A 46 8.44 -25.65 6.52
CA ASP A 46 9.55 -26.56 6.23
C ASP A 46 10.71 -25.90 5.47
N ARG A 47 10.68 -24.57 5.25
CA ARG A 47 11.69 -23.82 4.47
C ARG A 47 13.14 -23.96 4.93
N ALA A 48 13.35 -24.31 6.20
CA ALA A 48 14.69 -24.55 6.75
C ALA A 48 15.24 -25.94 6.37
N GLN A 49 14.37 -26.87 5.99
CA GLN A 49 14.67 -28.27 5.74
C GLN A 49 14.59 -28.60 4.24
N SER A 50 13.65 -27.98 3.53
CA SER A 50 13.41 -28.15 2.10
C SER A 50 13.77 -26.86 1.36
N PRO A 51 14.45 -26.92 0.19
CA PRO A 51 14.54 -25.75 -0.67
C PRO A 51 13.13 -25.32 -1.07
N VAL A 52 12.85 -24.01 -1.06
CA VAL A 52 11.56 -23.47 -1.50
C VAL A 52 11.23 -24.05 -2.87
N THR A 53 10.10 -24.75 -2.94
CA THR A 53 9.64 -25.38 -4.17
C THR A 53 9.65 -24.37 -5.31
N GLU A 54 10.15 -24.80 -6.46
CA GLU A 54 10.25 -23.97 -7.65
C GLU A 54 8.90 -23.53 -8.22
N LEU A 55 7.84 -24.24 -7.83
CA LEU A 55 6.48 -24.06 -8.28
C LEU A 55 5.88 -22.77 -7.69
N PRO A 56 5.31 -21.89 -8.54
CA PRO A 56 4.65 -20.69 -8.06
C PRO A 56 3.38 -21.02 -7.28
N ILE A 57 3.10 -20.23 -6.26
CA ILE A 57 1.82 -20.25 -5.54
C ILE A 57 0.83 -19.37 -6.32
N HIS A 58 -0.38 -19.86 -6.54
CA HIS A 58 -1.39 -19.16 -7.34
C HIS A 58 -2.51 -18.59 -6.49
N PHE A 59 -2.84 -17.33 -6.74
CA PHE A 59 -3.99 -16.62 -6.18
C PHE A 59 -4.83 -16.02 -7.32
N PRO A 60 -5.58 -16.83 -8.09
CA PRO A 60 -6.24 -16.41 -9.32
C PRO A 60 -7.38 -15.41 -9.09
N ASP A 61 -8.03 -15.46 -7.92
CA ASP A 61 -9.18 -14.61 -7.58
C ASP A 61 -8.77 -13.25 -6.97
N ASP A 62 -7.48 -13.06 -6.67
CA ASP A 62 -6.98 -11.85 -6.03
C ASP A 62 -6.56 -10.78 -7.06
N ASP A 63 -6.72 -9.52 -6.68
CA ASP A 63 -6.34 -8.37 -7.50
C ASP A 63 -4.82 -8.09 -7.41
N PRO A 64 -4.06 -8.15 -8.51
CA PRO A 64 -2.61 -7.95 -8.49
C PRO A 64 -2.20 -6.53 -8.08
N ASP A 65 -3.02 -5.51 -8.34
CA ASP A 65 -2.72 -4.14 -7.91
C ASP A 65 -2.84 -4.01 -6.39
N VAL A 66 -3.85 -4.66 -5.80
CA VAL A 66 -4.02 -4.71 -4.34
C VAL A 66 -2.89 -5.51 -3.69
N PHE A 67 -2.54 -6.67 -4.27
CA PHE A 67 -1.42 -7.50 -3.80
C PHE A 67 -0.08 -6.75 -3.87
N SER A 68 0.14 -5.92 -4.90
CA SER A 68 1.36 -5.11 -5.01
C SER A 68 1.53 -4.13 -3.84
N VAL A 69 0.44 -3.56 -3.32
CA VAL A 69 0.48 -2.66 -2.17
C VAL A 69 0.75 -3.42 -0.88
N LEU A 70 0.20 -4.63 -0.73
CA LEU A 70 0.48 -5.52 0.39
C LEU A 70 1.98 -5.87 0.46
N ILE A 71 2.57 -6.28 -0.66
CA ILE A 71 4.02 -6.55 -0.73
C ILE A 71 4.83 -5.28 -0.48
N SER A 72 4.46 -4.15 -1.10
CA SER A 72 5.13 -2.87 -0.84
C SER A 72 5.09 -2.49 0.64
N TRP A 73 3.98 -2.78 1.33
CA TRP A 73 3.86 -2.54 2.76
C TRP A 73 4.80 -3.43 3.56
N MET A 74 4.98 -4.72 3.23
CA MET A 74 5.94 -5.59 3.91
C MET A 74 7.37 -5.02 3.84
N TYR A 75 7.78 -4.51 2.69
CA TYR A 75 9.12 -3.91 2.53
C TYR A 75 9.27 -2.54 3.23
N CYS A 76 8.22 -1.72 3.24
CA CYS A 76 8.33 -0.32 3.68
C CYS A 76 7.80 -0.08 5.09
N GLY A 77 7.01 -1.02 5.62
CA GLY A 77 6.23 -0.92 6.85
C GLY A 77 5.17 0.18 6.86
N GLN A 78 4.84 0.74 5.69
CA GLN A 78 3.81 1.77 5.54
C GLN A 78 3.17 1.71 4.15
N ILE A 79 1.92 2.15 4.06
CA ILE A 79 1.18 2.25 2.79
C ILE A 79 1.64 3.53 2.10
N ALA A 80 2.64 3.42 1.22
CA ALA A 80 3.27 4.57 0.56
C ALA A 80 2.51 5.09 -0.67
N VAL A 81 1.45 4.40 -1.09
CA VAL A 81 0.67 4.73 -2.29
C VAL A 81 -0.58 5.50 -1.89
N LYS A 82 -0.89 6.58 -2.62
CA LYS A 82 -2.17 7.26 -2.47
C LYS A 82 -3.28 6.31 -2.93
N PRO A 83 -4.25 5.96 -2.07
CA PRO A 83 -5.30 5.03 -2.44
C PRO A 83 -6.11 5.60 -3.62
N GLN A 84 -6.57 4.71 -4.49
CA GLN A 84 -7.39 5.12 -5.64
C GLN A 84 -8.84 5.39 -5.22
N SER A 85 -9.36 4.56 -4.33
CA SER A 85 -10.72 4.62 -3.80
C SER A 85 -10.77 4.00 -2.40
N VAL A 86 -11.87 4.21 -1.69
CA VAL A 86 -12.10 3.53 -0.40
C VAL A 86 -12.28 2.03 -0.60
N LEU A 87 -12.92 1.62 -1.71
CA LEU A 87 -13.04 0.21 -2.08
C LEU A 87 -11.68 -0.46 -2.25
N PHE A 88 -10.69 0.23 -2.84
CA PHE A 88 -9.33 -0.29 -2.96
C PHE A 88 -8.71 -0.58 -1.58
N LEU A 89 -8.91 0.31 -0.61
CA LEU A 89 -8.46 0.06 0.77
C LEU A 89 -9.22 -1.10 1.41
N ILE A 90 -10.52 -1.20 1.19
CA ILE A 90 -11.34 -2.32 1.69
C ILE A 90 -10.85 -3.65 1.11
N LYS A 91 -10.57 -3.73 -0.19
CA LYS A 91 -9.98 -4.91 -0.82
C LYS A 91 -8.62 -5.26 -0.19
N LEU A 92 -7.77 -4.26 0.07
CA LEU A 92 -6.50 -4.46 0.75
C LEU A 92 -6.68 -4.98 2.18
N TRP A 93 -7.69 -4.50 2.91
CA TRP A 93 -8.02 -4.99 4.25
C TRP A 93 -8.47 -6.45 4.24
N VAL A 94 -9.31 -6.83 3.28
CA VAL A 94 -9.77 -8.22 3.09
C VAL A 94 -8.60 -9.13 2.73
N LEU A 95 -7.75 -8.70 1.79
CA LEU A 95 -6.56 -9.44 1.38
C LEU A 95 -5.57 -9.61 2.54
N ALA A 96 -5.36 -8.57 3.34
CA ALA A 96 -4.55 -8.65 4.56
C ALA A 96 -5.11 -9.66 5.56
N GLY A 97 -6.44 -9.74 5.70
CA GLY A 97 -7.10 -10.75 6.51
C GLY A 97 -6.89 -12.18 6.01
N LYS A 98 -6.95 -12.39 4.68
CA LYS A 98 -6.66 -13.68 4.03
C LYS A 98 -5.27 -14.21 4.39
N PHE A 99 -4.29 -13.32 4.52
CA PHE A 99 -2.91 -13.66 4.88
C PHE A 99 -2.58 -13.43 6.36
N GLU A 100 -3.59 -13.26 7.21
CA GLU A 100 -3.45 -13.12 8.67
C GLU A 100 -2.59 -11.93 9.12
N MET A 101 -2.57 -10.86 8.32
CA MET A 101 -1.74 -9.67 8.53
C MET A 101 -2.49 -8.60 9.33
N VAL A 102 -2.70 -8.84 10.63
CA VAL A 102 -3.47 -7.94 11.53
C VAL A 102 -2.90 -6.51 11.57
N GLU A 103 -1.57 -6.35 11.57
CA GLU A 103 -0.95 -5.01 11.57
C GLU A 103 -1.29 -4.22 10.30
N LEU A 104 -1.29 -4.89 9.13
CA LEU A 104 -1.69 -4.28 7.89
C LEU A 104 -3.19 -3.93 7.91
N GLN A 105 -4.06 -4.82 8.40
CA GLN A 105 -5.49 -4.53 8.56
C GLN A 105 -5.72 -3.25 9.39
N ASN A 106 -5.03 -3.09 10.51
CA ASN A 106 -5.17 -1.91 11.37
C ASN A 106 -4.62 -0.62 10.74
N ASN A 107 -3.52 -0.72 10.00
CA ASN A 107 -2.99 0.40 9.20
C ASN A 107 -4.00 0.84 8.11
N VAL A 108 -4.61 -0.12 7.43
CA VAL A 108 -5.63 0.14 6.41
C VAL A 108 -6.88 0.78 7.02
N ILE A 109 -7.37 0.30 8.17
CA ILE A 109 -8.50 0.90 8.87
C ILE A 109 -8.23 2.36 9.23
N SER A 110 -7.02 2.65 9.73
CA SER A 110 -6.62 4.02 10.05
C SER A 110 -6.70 4.92 8.82
N LEU A 111 -6.18 4.45 7.68
CA LEU A 111 -6.21 5.18 6.42
C LEU A 111 -7.63 5.35 5.86
N CYS A 112 -8.46 4.29 5.93
CA CYS A 112 -9.88 4.36 5.59
C CYS A 112 -10.59 5.43 6.42
N LYS A 113 -10.37 5.46 7.73
CA LYS A 113 -11.03 6.41 8.63
C LYS A 113 -10.63 7.84 8.30
N THR A 114 -9.34 8.10 8.12
CA THR A 114 -8.85 9.43 7.69
C THR A 114 -9.46 9.85 6.35
N TRP A 115 -9.57 8.92 5.40
CA TRP A 115 -10.19 9.20 4.11
C TRP A 115 -11.67 9.57 4.25
N ILE A 116 -12.44 8.76 4.99
CA ILE A 116 -13.88 8.98 5.22
C ILE A 116 -14.10 10.34 5.91
N ASP A 117 -13.34 10.63 6.96
CA ASP A 117 -13.49 11.87 7.72
C ASP A 117 -13.08 13.12 6.92
N SER A 118 -12.17 12.98 5.96
CA SER A 118 -11.80 14.06 5.05
C SER A 118 -12.87 14.40 4.00
N LYS A 119 -13.83 13.51 3.77
CA LYS A 119 -14.92 13.67 2.80
C LYS A 119 -16.26 13.67 3.54
N SER A 120 -16.66 14.85 4.03
CA SER A 120 -17.77 15.05 4.98
C SER A 120 -19.17 14.55 4.56
N ASP A 121 -19.33 13.99 3.36
CA ASP A 121 -20.63 13.50 2.85
C ASP A 121 -20.52 12.17 2.09
N THR A 122 -19.42 11.42 2.26
CA THR A 122 -19.22 10.15 1.54
C THR A 122 -19.53 8.95 2.44
N ALA A 123 -20.80 8.54 2.47
CA ALA A 123 -21.12 7.16 2.88
C ALA A 123 -20.65 6.16 1.81
N PHE A 124 -20.60 4.87 2.16
CA PHE A 124 -20.19 3.77 1.28
C PHE A 124 -21.27 3.44 0.24
N ASP A 125 -20.91 3.38 -1.04
CA ASP A 125 -21.84 3.01 -2.11
C ASP A 125 -22.27 1.53 -2.01
N ASP A 126 -23.34 1.18 -2.73
CA ASP A 126 -23.95 -0.15 -2.70
C ASP A 126 -22.94 -1.24 -3.08
N HIS A 127 -22.11 -0.98 -4.10
CA HIS A 127 -21.08 -1.91 -4.55
C HIS A 127 -20.07 -2.21 -3.43
N THR A 128 -19.64 -1.19 -2.69
CA THR A 128 -18.72 -1.35 -1.57
C THR A 128 -19.37 -2.12 -0.42
N ILE A 129 -20.65 -1.86 -0.13
CA ILE A 129 -21.40 -2.59 0.91
C ILE A 129 -21.50 -4.08 0.52
N HIS A 130 -21.91 -4.38 -0.71
CA HIS A 130 -21.95 -5.75 -1.20
C HIS A 130 -20.61 -6.46 -1.09
N TYR A 131 -19.53 -5.77 -1.46
CA TYR A 131 -18.19 -6.34 -1.35
C TYR A 131 -17.83 -6.65 0.11
N VAL A 132 -18.06 -5.73 1.04
CA VAL A 132 -17.78 -5.95 2.47
C VAL A 132 -18.57 -7.14 3.02
N TYR A 133 -19.88 -7.22 2.73
CA TYR A 133 -20.73 -8.28 3.27
C TYR A 133 -20.47 -9.65 2.64
N SER A 134 -19.99 -9.70 1.40
CA SER A 134 -19.59 -10.96 0.74
C SER A 134 -18.21 -11.48 1.18
N HIS A 135 -17.33 -10.62 1.70
CA HIS A 135 -15.94 -10.98 2.03
C HIS A 135 -15.60 -10.90 3.53
N THR A 136 -16.58 -10.70 4.39
CA THR A 136 -16.36 -10.62 5.83
C THR A 136 -17.41 -11.42 6.60
N LEU A 137 -17.05 -11.90 7.78
CA LEU A 137 -17.95 -12.59 8.68
C LEU A 137 -18.79 -11.60 9.51
N PRO A 138 -19.94 -12.03 10.06
CA PRO A 138 -20.68 -11.26 11.06
C PRO A 138 -19.77 -10.79 12.20
N LYS A 139 -20.02 -9.58 12.72
CA LYS A 139 -19.20 -8.92 13.76
C LYS A 139 -17.77 -8.53 13.32
N SER A 140 -17.46 -8.60 12.02
CA SER A 140 -16.21 -8.05 11.50
C SER A 140 -16.07 -6.56 11.83
N PRO A 141 -14.89 -6.09 12.29
CA PRO A 141 -14.65 -4.66 12.52
C PRO A 141 -14.90 -3.79 11.28
N LEU A 142 -14.74 -4.36 10.08
CA LEU A 142 -15.01 -3.65 8.84
C LEU A 142 -16.50 -3.40 8.62
N ARG A 143 -17.38 -4.35 8.97
CA ARG A 143 -18.83 -4.15 8.93
C ARG A 143 -19.25 -3.05 9.90
N LEU A 144 -18.69 -3.06 11.11
CA LEU A 144 -18.93 -2.02 12.11
C LEU A 144 -18.55 -0.62 11.59
N LEU A 145 -17.39 -0.49 10.92
CA LEU A 145 -16.98 0.79 10.30
C LEU A 145 -17.99 1.26 9.23
N VAL A 146 -18.49 0.35 8.40
CA VAL A 146 -19.48 0.66 7.36
C VAL A 146 -20.79 1.13 8.00
N ILE A 147 -21.29 0.42 9.01
CA ILE A 147 -22.51 0.75 9.75
C ILE A 147 -22.38 2.10 10.46
N ASP A 148 -21.34 2.31 11.28
CA ASP A 148 -21.13 3.56 12.02
C ASP A 148 -20.96 4.76 11.07
N THR A 149 -20.39 4.53 9.87
CA THR A 149 -20.31 5.57 8.83
C THR A 149 -21.68 5.88 8.24
N TRP A 150 -22.50 4.87 7.95
CA TRP A 150 -23.85 5.05 7.44
C TRP A 150 -24.77 5.73 8.47
N VAL A 151 -24.78 5.30 9.73
CA VAL A 151 -25.58 5.93 10.80
C VAL A 151 -25.27 7.44 10.90
N ARG A 152 -24.01 7.82 10.73
CA ARG A 152 -23.55 9.21 10.83
C ARG A 152 -23.82 10.08 9.60
N SER A 153 -23.89 9.50 8.41
CA SER A 153 -23.85 10.27 7.14
C SER A 153 -24.93 9.91 6.12
N ALA A 154 -25.70 8.84 6.34
CA ALA A 154 -26.73 8.43 5.41
C ALA A 154 -27.88 9.44 5.38
N THR A 155 -28.37 9.72 4.18
CA THR A 155 -29.57 10.54 3.96
C THR A 155 -30.69 9.67 3.42
N LYS A 156 -31.94 10.10 3.62
CA LYS A 156 -33.11 9.42 3.04
C LYS A 156 -33.01 9.30 1.51
N SER A 157 -32.52 10.36 0.85
CA SER A 157 -32.25 10.38 -0.59
C SER A 157 -31.35 9.21 -1.01
N ARG A 158 -30.22 9.08 -0.32
CA ARG A 158 -29.24 8.03 -0.58
C ARG A 158 -29.81 6.64 -0.34
N PHE A 159 -30.48 6.43 0.79
CA PHE A 159 -31.09 5.13 1.11
C PHE A 159 -32.15 4.72 0.06
N LEU A 160 -32.97 5.66 -0.40
CA LEU A 160 -34.00 5.38 -1.42
C LEU A 160 -33.42 5.22 -2.84
N GLY A 161 -32.22 5.77 -3.09
CA GLY A 161 -31.49 5.60 -4.34
C GLY A 161 -30.60 4.36 -4.37
N SER A 162 -30.48 3.63 -3.25
CA SER A 162 -29.75 2.38 -3.19
C SER A 162 -30.63 1.22 -3.65
N ASP A 163 -30.09 0.38 -4.53
CA ASP A 163 -30.77 -0.80 -5.04
C ASP A 163 -30.14 -2.06 -4.44
N ASN A 164 -30.98 -2.97 -3.95
CA ASN A 164 -30.59 -4.34 -3.58
C ASN A 164 -29.55 -4.47 -2.43
N LEU A 165 -29.53 -3.57 -1.46
CA LEU A 165 -28.62 -3.67 -0.30
C LEU A 165 -28.73 -5.04 0.42
N PRO A 166 -27.62 -5.63 0.91
CA PRO A 166 -27.64 -6.90 1.63
C PRO A 166 -28.62 -6.88 2.82
N ARG A 167 -29.39 -7.95 2.99
CA ARG A 167 -30.38 -8.05 4.07
C ARG A 167 -29.72 -7.90 5.44
N GLU A 168 -28.56 -8.52 5.63
CA GLU A 168 -27.78 -8.49 6.86
C GLU A 168 -27.30 -7.07 7.18
N PHE A 169 -26.92 -6.30 6.15
CA PHE A 169 -26.56 -4.89 6.32
C PHE A 169 -27.75 -4.06 6.80
N LEU A 170 -28.93 -4.25 6.21
CA LEU A 170 -30.14 -3.54 6.60
C LEU A 170 -30.54 -3.84 8.05
N GLU A 171 -30.44 -5.11 8.46
CA GLU A 171 -30.72 -5.51 9.86
C GLU A 171 -29.74 -4.87 10.84
N GLU A 172 -28.44 -4.97 10.58
CA GLU A 172 -27.39 -4.36 11.41
C GLU A 172 -27.55 -2.82 11.46
N LEU A 173 -27.90 -2.19 10.34
CA LEU A 173 -28.12 -0.75 10.25
C LEU A 173 -29.36 -0.32 11.04
N CYS A 174 -30.46 -1.05 10.95
CA CYS A 174 -31.67 -0.78 11.73
C CYS A 174 -31.40 -0.86 13.24
N CYS A 175 -30.70 -1.91 13.69
CA CYS A 175 -30.28 -2.04 15.09
C CYS A 175 -29.44 -0.83 15.53
N ALA A 176 -28.40 -0.48 14.76
CA ALA A 176 -27.53 0.63 15.09
C ALA A 176 -28.26 2.00 15.10
N LEU A 177 -29.25 2.21 14.23
CA LEU A 177 -30.08 3.42 14.23
C LEU A 177 -31.01 3.50 15.45
N ILE A 178 -31.56 2.36 15.90
CA ILE A 178 -32.37 2.29 17.12
C ILE A 178 -31.50 2.61 18.34
N GLU A 179 -30.34 1.97 18.46
CA GLU A 179 -29.38 2.23 19.53
C GLU A 179 -28.91 3.70 19.56
N TRP A 180 -28.69 4.28 18.37
CA TRP A 180 -28.35 5.70 18.23
C TRP A 180 -29.48 6.61 18.71
N LYS A 181 -30.74 6.29 18.38
CA LYS A 181 -31.93 7.04 18.83
C LYS A 181 -32.15 6.92 20.34
N GLU A 182 -31.87 5.76 20.93
CA GLU A 182 -32.06 5.49 22.37
C GLU A 182 -31.03 6.21 23.27
N GLY A 183 -30.10 6.99 22.70
CA GLY A 183 -29.09 7.71 23.46
C GLY A 183 -28.01 6.80 24.06
N SER A 184 -28.08 5.48 23.81
CA SER A 184 -27.05 4.53 24.26
C SER A 184 -25.68 4.76 23.59
N MET A 185 -25.63 5.64 22.59
CA MET A 185 -24.44 6.05 21.88
C MET A 185 -23.85 7.40 22.36
N GLU A 186 -24.18 7.87 23.58
CA GLU A 186 -23.53 9.04 24.23
C GLU A 186 -21.99 8.90 24.36
N SER A 187 -21.41 7.72 24.10
CA SER A 187 -19.95 7.51 24.05
C SER A 187 -19.29 7.88 22.70
N LEU A 188 -20.04 8.08 21.61
CA LEU A 188 -19.44 8.38 20.30
C LEU A 188 -18.76 9.76 20.22
N GLY A 189 -19.04 10.63 21.19
CA GLY A 189 -18.39 11.93 21.34
C GLY A 189 -16.90 11.85 21.72
N HIS A 190 -16.42 10.69 22.20
CA HIS A 190 -15.04 10.53 22.69
C HIS A 190 -14.20 9.48 21.94
N THR A 191 -14.75 8.75 20.97
CA THR A 191 -14.04 7.66 20.27
C THR A 191 -14.15 7.72 18.74
N ASN A 192 -13.98 8.89 18.12
CA ASN A 192 -13.83 9.00 16.66
C ASN A 192 -12.46 8.47 16.15
N THR A 193 -11.82 7.59 16.94
CA THR A 193 -10.52 7.04 16.65
C THR A 193 -10.67 5.74 15.86
N ALA A 194 -9.77 5.54 14.89
CA ALA A 194 -9.73 4.33 14.08
C ALA A 194 -9.61 3.03 14.91
N SER A 195 -9.08 3.15 16.13
CA SER A 195 -8.87 2.05 17.09
C SER A 195 -10.14 1.26 17.42
N ARG A 196 -11.33 1.87 17.33
CA ARG A 196 -12.62 1.18 17.53
C ARG A 196 -12.83 0.03 16.55
N TYR A 197 -12.22 0.12 15.37
CA TYR A 197 -12.39 -0.84 14.28
C TYR A 197 -11.13 -1.68 14.06
N PHE A 198 -10.19 -1.69 15.00
CA PHE A 198 -8.99 -2.51 14.90
C PHE A 198 -9.30 -3.98 15.15
N VAL A 199 -8.62 -4.84 14.40
CA VAL A 199 -8.56 -6.27 14.64
C VAL A 199 -7.63 -6.52 15.84
N PRO A 200 -8.04 -7.32 16.84
CA PRO A 200 -7.21 -7.64 17.99
C PRO A 200 -5.94 -8.38 17.59
N THR A 201 -4.80 -8.00 18.16
CA THR A 201 -3.53 -8.74 17.99
C THR A 201 -3.42 -9.84 19.04
N SER A 202 -3.32 -11.10 18.63
CA SER A 202 -2.93 -12.19 19.53
C SER A 202 -1.43 -12.08 19.89
N PRO A 203 -1.01 -12.42 21.13
CA PRO A 203 0.41 -12.42 21.50
C PRO A 203 1.17 -13.57 20.81
N VAL A 204 2.33 -13.25 20.23
CA VAL A 204 3.20 -14.17 19.47
C VAL A 204 3.96 -15.10 20.44
N GLN A 205 3.94 -16.43 20.19
CA GLN A 205 4.82 -17.40 20.87
C GLN A 205 6.10 -17.61 20.04
N ASP A 206 7.26 -17.30 20.62
CA ASP A 206 8.58 -17.45 20.01
C ASP A 206 9.11 -18.87 20.24
N SER A 207 9.26 -19.69 19.20
CA SER A 207 9.87 -21.01 19.30
C SER A 207 11.09 -21.12 18.39
N GLY A 208 12.27 -20.90 18.97
CA GLY A 208 13.55 -21.11 18.31
C GLY A 208 13.77 -22.57 17.93
N ARG A 209 14.30 -22.82 16.72
CA ARG A 209 14.74 -24.15 16.28
C ARG A 209 16.10 -24.07 15.56
N GLU A 210 17.01 -24.95 15.97
CA GLU A 210 18.30 -25.21 15.33
C GLU A 210 18.17 -26.26 14.20
N ILE A 211 19.06 -26.19 13.20
CA ILE A 211 19.00 -26.91 11.91
C ILE A 211 20.20 -27.86 11.73
N PRO A 212 20.02 -29.07 11.18
CA PRO A 212 21.08 -29.80 10.47
C PRO A 212 20.86 -29.89 8.94
N ARG A 213 21.98 -29.86 8.21
CA ARG A 213 22.14 -29.79 6.74
C ARG A 213 21.82 -31.11 6.01
N ARG A 214 21.40 -31.07 4.71
CA ARG A 214 22.26 -31.29 3.50
C ARG A 214 21.51 -31.71 2.19
N ARG A 215 21.98 -31.12 1.07
CA ARG A 215 22.19 -31.62 -0.34
C ARG A 215 21.11 -31.51 -1.43
N GLU A 216 21.54 -30.83 -2.49
CA GLU A 216 20.89 -30.38 -3.73
C GLU A 216 20.63 -31.50 -4.74
N VAL A 217 19.57 -31.34 -5.54
CA VAL A 217 19.61 -31.37 -7.02
C VAL A 217 18.59 -30.36 -7.55
N CYS A 218 18.98 -29.57 -8.57
CA CYS A 218 18.24 -28.48 -9.17
C CYS A 218 17.94 -28.80 -10.64
N GLU A 219 16.73 -28.50 -11.13
CA GLU A 219 16.40 -28.42 -12.57
C GLU A 219 15.54 -27.18 -12.81
N ILE A 220 15.85 -26.44 -13.88
CA ILE A 220 15.62 -24.99 -14.05
C ILE A 220 14.18 -24.59 -14.46
N LYS A 221 13.64 -23.59 -13.74
CA LYS A 221 12.35 -22.86 -13.91
C LYS A 221 12.10 -22.17 -15.25
N ARG A 222 10.81 -22.05 -15.61
CA ARG A 222 10.27 -21.05 -16.56
C ARG A 222 10.15 -19.67 -15.91
N LEU A 223 10.92 -18.68 -16.36
CA LEU A 223 10.84 -17.26 -15.95
C LEU A 223 9.57 -16.55 -16.46
N ALA A 224 9.31 -15.33 -15.97
CA ALA A 224 8.24 -14.47 -16.48
C ALA A 224 8.37 -14.27 -18.00
N THR A 225 7.24 -14.22 -18.72
CA THR A 225 7.28 -14.10 -20.18
C THR A 225 7.85 -12.75 -20.63
N PRO A 226 8.51 -12.67 -21.79
CA PRO A 226 9.04 -11.40 -22.32
C PRO A 226 7.99 -10.28 -22.41
N ASP A 227 6.72 -10.61 -22.65
CA ASP A 227 5.62 -9.64 -22.72
C ASP A 227 5.24 -9.11 -21.33
N GLN A 228 5.21 -9.97 -20.32
CA GLN A 228 5.04 -9.56 -18.92
C GLN A 228 6.20 -8.69 -18.43
N ILE A 229 7.44 -8.98 -18.85
CA ILE A 229 8.61 -8.16 -18.50
C ILE A 229 8.56 -6.80 -19.21
N ARG A 230 8.16 -6.75 -20.48
CA ARG A 230 8.11 -5.52 -21.28
C ARG A 230 7.06 -4.53 -20.78
N ASN A 231 5.96 -5.02 -20.20
CA ASN A 231 4.91 -4.18 -19.63
C ASN A 231 5.26 -3.61 -18.25
N ARG A 232 6.36 -4.07 -17.61
CA ARG A 232 6.86 -3.46 -16.37
C ARG A 232 7.50 -2.11 -16.67
N LYS A 233 6.80 -1.02 -16.33
CA LYS A 233 7.35 0.34 -16.38
C LYS A 233 8.41 0.53 -15.28
N PHE A 234 9.64 0.08 -15.53
CA PHE A 234 10.77 0.37 -14.63
C PHE A 234 11.14 1.85 -14.73
N LYS A 235 10.95 2.60 -13.64
CA LYS A 235 11.56 3.93 -13.51
C LYS A 235 13.07 3.72 -13.43
N ARG A 236 13.84 4.44 -14.26
CA ARG A 236 15.30 4.47 -14.11
C ARG A 236 15.64 4.94 -12.69
N PRO A 237 16.63 4.34 -12.00
CA PRO A 237 17.04 4.80 -10.69
C PRO A 237 17.40 6.29 -10.77
N SER A 238 16.61 7.14 -10.11
CA SER A 238 16.99 8.53 -9.92
C SER A 238 18.08 8.57 -8.85
N PRO A 239 19.20 9.28 -9.09
CA PRO A 239 20.24 9.40 -8.08
C PRO A 239 19.63 10.03 -6.83
N ARG A 240 19.80 9.38 -5.67
CA ARG A 240 19.51 9.96 -4.35
C ARG A 240 20.55 11.05 -4.08
N ILE A 241 20.43 12.19 -4.74
CA ILE A 241 21.18 13.38 -4.35
C ILE A 241 20.51 13.89 -3.07
N ARG A 242 21.16 13.63 -1.94
CA ARG A 242 20.86 14.32 -0.68
C ARG A 242 21.04 15.81 -0.95
N LYS A 243 19.96 16.58 -0.99
CA LYS A 243 20.05 18.04 -0.86
C LYS A 243 20.57 18.30 0.56
N ALA A 244 21.86 18.59 0.68
CA ALA A 244 22.37 19.22 1.88
C ALA A 244 21.66 20.57 2.03
N SER A 245 21.01 20.80 3.18
CA SER A 245 20.49 22.11 3.56
C SER A 245 21.63 23.13 3.49
N PRO A 246 21.44 24.33 2.91
CA PRO A 246 22.50 25.32 2.86
C PRO A 246 22.67 25.90 4.26
N ALA A 247 23.80 25.59 4.89
CA ALA A 247 24.28 26.36 6.03
C ALA A 247 24.71 27.74 5.52
N SER A 248 24.10 28.77 6.10
CA SER A 248 24.56 30.16 6.07
C SER A 248 26.01 30.26 6.54
N SER A 249 26.88 30.92 5.77
CA SER A 249 27.62 32.13 6.19
C SER A 249 28.69 32.58 5.18
N LEU A 250 28.54 33.84 4.74
CA LEU A 250 29.54 34.92 4.69
C LEU A 250 30.83 34.80 3.85
N ARG A 251 30.81 35.56 2.74
CA ARG A 251 31.71 36.66 2.32
C ARG A 251 33.22 36.42 2.01
N VAL A 252 33.60 36.97 0.83
CA VAL A 252 34.82 37.77 0.52
C VAL A 252 36.08 36.93 0.24
N MET A 253 36.94 37.14 -0.76
CA MET A 253 37.23 38.22 -1.73
C MET A 253 38.00 37.61 -2.92
N THR A 254 37.81 38.14 -4.14
CA THR A 254 38.77 38.01 -5.26
C THR A 254 39.86 39.08 -5.16
N PRO A 255 41.11 38.82 -5.53
CA PRO A 255 42.07 39.85 -5.85
C PRO A 255 42.16 40.14 -7.36
N ILE A 256 42.34 41.42 -7.64
CA ILE A 256 42.63 42.10 -8.91
C ILE A 256 44.10 41.90 -9.29
N SER A 257 44.41 41.87 -10.60
CA SER A 257 45.56 42.54 -11.25
C SER A 257 45.52 42.33 -12.78
N THR A 258 45.20 43.35 -13.59
CA THR A 258 46.11 44.32 -14.31
C THR A 258 46.78 43.70 -15.54
N ASP A 259 46.32 44.01 -16.76
CA ASP A 259 46.94 44.95 -17.75
C ASP A 259 47.44 44.06 -18.93
N THR A 260 47.45 44.38 -20.23
CA THR A 260 47.53 45.61 -21.00
C THR A 260 46.97 45.39 -22.43
N GLU A 261 46.47 46.48 -23.01
CA GLU A 261 46.53 46.94 -24.42
C GLU A 261 47.10 46.00 -25.51
N ASN A 262 46.39 45.86 -26.64
CA ASN A 262 46.90 46.44 -27.89
C ASN A 262 45.81 46.67 -28.94
N ASP A 263 45.92 47.84 -29.56
CA ASP A 263 45.05 48.45 -30.55
C ASP A 263 45.42 47.99 -31.97
N SER A 264 44.46 47.96 -32.90
CA SER A 264 44.74 47.98 -34.35
C SER A 264 43.50 48.43 -35.14
N ASN A 265 43.52 49.72 -35.46
CA ASN A 265 42.81 50.42 -36.53
C ASN A 265 42.62 49.62 -37.84
N SER A 266 41.46 49.77 -38.51
CA SER A 266 41.35 50.62 -39.72
C SER A 266 40.08 50.41 -40.56
N GLN A 267 39.52 51.57 -41.01
CA GLN A 267 38.81 51.87 -42.27
C GLN A 267 37.40 51.30 -42.51
N ILE A 268 36.32 52.10 -42.51
CA ILE A 268 35.86 53.15 -43.46
C ILE A 268 35.07 52.59 -44.68
N THR A 269 33.83 53.10 -44.82
CA THR A 269 32.90 53.26 -45.97
C THR A 269 31.55 52.57 -45.74
N SER A 270 30.49 53.31 -45.41
CA SER A 270 29.60 54.12 -46.26
C SER A 270 28.66 53.29 -47.13
N GLY A 271 27.36 53.44 -46.90
CA GLY A 271 26.30 52.81 -47.69
C GLY A 271 24.91 53.05 -47.08
N MET A 272 24.45 54.31 -47.11
CA MET A 272 23.04 54.67 -46.92
C MET A 272 22.16 53.95 -47.96
N SER A 273 20.97 53.49 -47.57
CA SER A 273 19.71 54.13 -47.97
C SER A 273 18.49 53.20 -47.87
N SER A 274 17.40 53.79 -47.37
CA SER A 274 15.96 53.57 -47.67
C SER A 274 15.34 52.19 -47.37
N LEU A 275 14.40 52.03 -46.41
CA LEU A 275 13.00 52.51 -46.31
C LEU A 275 12.07 52.06 -47.45
N GLN A 276 10.86 51.66 -47.00
CA GLN A 276 9.56 51.47 -47.69
C GLN A 276 9.33 50.11 -48.35
N VAL A 277 8.20 49.41 -48.17
CA VAL A 277 6.92 49.59 -47.43
C VAL A 277 6.47 48.21 -46.98
#